data_AF-A0A7C2ED69-F1
#
_entry.id   AF-A0A7C2ED69-F1
#
_cell.length_a   1.000
_cell.length_b   1.000
_cell.length_c   1.000
_cell.angle_alpha   90.00
_cell.angle_beta   90.00
_cell.angle_gamma   90.00
#
_symmetry.space_group_name_H-M   'P 1'
#
loop_
_entity.id
_entity.type
_entity.pdbx_description
1 polymer ?
#
loop_
_entity_poly.entity_id
_entity_poly.type
_entity_poly.pdbx_seq_one_letter_code
_entity_poly.pdbx_strand_id
1 'polypeptide(L)' 'MCGRFSLGADAGTLAAQFDLFEAPAWTPRYNIAPTQEVLTVLGEYALPLEERAWPSGVR' A
#
# COMPACT_ATOMS: atom_id res chain seq x y z
N MET A 1 -12.24 -2.92 21.07
CA MET A 1 -11.58 -3.65 19.96
C MET A 1 -11.47 -2.70 18.79
N CYS A 2 -10.29 -2.13 18.57
CA CYS A 2 -10.03 -0.90 17.79
C CYS A 2 -9.92 -1.16 16.28
N GLY A 3 -10.62 -2.15 15.73
CA GLY A 3 -10.37 -2.65 14.36
C GLY A 3 -10.81 -1.73 13.22
N ARG A 4 -11.25 -0.50 13.50
CA ARG A 4 -11.72 0.46 12.51
C ARG A 4 -10.79 1.66 12.44
N PHE A 5 -10.56 2.18 11.25
CA PHE A 5 -9.72 3.35 11.04
C PHE A 5 -10.25 4.24 9.90
N SER A 6 -9.63 5.41 9.76
CA SER A 6 -9.92 6.39 8.72
C SER A 6 -8.73 6.54 7.79
N LEU A 7 -8.99 6.57 6.49
CA LEU A 7 -8.07 7.05 5.46
C LEU A 7 -8.76 8.25 4.78
N GLY A 8 -8.55 9.43 5.38
CA GLY A 8 -9.24 10.66 4.99
C GLY A 8 -8.55 11.46 3.89
N ALA A 9 -7.35 11.06 3.46
CA ALA A 9 -6.63 11.68 2.36
C ALA A 9 -7.31 11.36 1.02
N ASP A 10 -7.45 12.38 0.17
CA ASP A 10 -7.91 12.21 -1.22
C ASP A 10 -6.80 11.63 -2.11
N ALA A 11 -7.17 11.26 -3.34
CA ALA A 11 -6.25 10.64 -4.30
C ALA A 11 -5.03 11.51 -4.65
N GLY A 12 -5.18 12.82 -4.75
CA GLY A 12 -4.08 13.74 -5.07
C GLY A 12 -3.10 13.88 -3.91
N THR A 13 -3.62 13.97 -2.68
CA THR A 13 -2.80 13.96 -1.46
C THR A 13 -2.01 12.66 -1.33
N LEU A 14 -2.64 11.51 -1.62
CA LEU A 14 -1.95 10.21 -1.60
C LEU A 14 -0.88 10.12 -2.69
N ALA A 15 -1.18 10.58 -3.90
CA ALA A 15 -0.22 10.58 -5.00
C ALA A 15 1.02 11.43 -4.66
N ALA A 16 0.82 12.63 -4.10
CA ALA A 16 1.92 13.49 -3.68
C ALA A 16 2.73 12.89 -2.52
N GLN A 17 2.08 12.30 -1.52
CA GLN A 17 2.74 11.73 -0.34
C GLN A 17 3.63 10.53 -0.68
N PHE A 18 3.23 9.73 -1.67
CA PHE A 18 3.92 8.50 -2.08
C PHE A 18 4.66 8.63 -3.42
N ASP A 19 4.74 9.85 -3.98
CA ASP A 19 5.37 10.14 -5.29
C ASP A 19 4.87 9.22 -6.42
N LEU A 20 3.54 9.04 -6.48
CA LEU A 20 2.91 8.19 -7.48
C LEU A 20 2.83 8.93 -8.83
N PHE A 21 3.22 8.24 -9.90
CA PHE A 21 3.09 8.78 -11.26
C PHE A 21 1.64 9.09 -11.65
N GLU A 22 0.70 8.28 -11.17
CA GLU A 22 -0.74 8.46 -11.40
C GLU A 22 -1.51 8.40 -10.07
N ALA A 23 -2.55 9.22 -9.96
CA ALA A 23 -3.42 9.22 -8.80
C ALA A 23 -4.27 7.94 -8.75
N PRO A 24 -4.32 7.24 -7.60
CA PRO A 24 -5.12 6.03 -7.48
C PRO A 24 -6.62 6.34 -7.52
N ALA A 25 -7.42 5.38 -8.00
CA ALA A 25 -8.87 5.46 -7.92
C ALA A 25 -9.35 5.30 -6.46
N TRP A 26 -9.30 6.39 -5.68
CA TRP A 26 -9.60 6.39 -4.25
C TRP A 26 -10.50 7.56 -3.82
N THR A 27 -11.39 7.26 -2.87
CA THR A 27 -12.23 8.24 -2.18
C THR A 27 -12.00 8.15 -0.67
N PRO A 28 -11.91 9.28 0.06
CA PRO A 28 -11.75 9.28 1.51
C PRO A 28 -12.80 8.44 2.24
N ARG A 29 -12.37 7.65 3.23
CA ARG A 29 -13.25 6.81 4.07
C ARG A 29 -12.90 6.99 5.54
N TYR A 30 -13.92 7.18 6.38
CA TYR A 30 -13.75 7.51 7.80
C TYR A 30 -14.16 6.38 8.77
N ASN A 31 -14.44 5.18 8.25
CA ASN A 31 -14.89 4.04 9.05
C ASN A 31 -14.61 2.69 8.36
N ILE A 32 -13.35 2.46 7.98
CA ILE A 32 -12.91 1.24 7.30
C ILE A 32 -12.89 0.09 8.32
N ALA A 33 -13.59 -1.01 8.03
CA ALA A 33 -13.62 -2.22 8.83
C ALA A 33 -12.51 -3.22 8.42
N PRO A 34 -12.12 -4.18 9.28
CA PRO A 34 -11.02 -5.11 9.00
C PRO A 34 -11.18 -5.97 7.75
N THR A 35 -12.41 -6.24 7.34
CA THR A 35 -12.73 -7.09 6.18
C THR A 35 -12.93 -6.29 4.88
N GLN A 36 -12.84 -4.96 4.93
CA GLN A 36 -12.98 -4.12 3.75
C GLN A 36 -11.63 -3.95 3.06
N GLU A 37 -11.64 -4.01 1.73
CA GLU A 37 -10.47 -3.67 0.93
C GLU A 37 -10.09 -2.20 1.08
N VAL A 38 -8.78 -1.96 1.13
CA VAL A 38 -8.16 -0.65 1.32
C VAL A 38 -6.85 -0.57 0.54
N LEU A 39 -6.50 0.63 0.07
CA LEU A 39 -5.20 0.87 -0.58
C LEU A 39 -4.05 0.43 0.33
N THR A 40 -3.08 -0.25 -0.26
CA THR A 40 -1.90 -0.77 0.42
C THR A 40 -0.67 -0.48 -0.41
N VAL A 41 0.36 0.08 0.21
CA VAL A 41 1.69 0.23 -0.40
C VAL A 41 2.51 -0.99 -0.04
N LEU A 42 3.06 -1.65 -1.06
CA LEU A 42 3.95 -2.80 -0.91
C LEU A 42 5.38 -2.34 -1.20
N GLY A 43 6.33 -2.71 -0.34
CA GLY A 43 7.76 -2.49 -0.61
C GLY A 43 8.38 -3.67 -1.39
N GLU A 44 9.64 -3.52 -1.82
CA GLU A 44 10.45 -4.51 -2.55
C GLU A 44 10.47 -5.93 -1.94
N TYR A 45 10.11 -6.09 -0.66
CA TYR A 45 9.96 -7.38 0.00
C TYR A 45 8.64 -8.11 -0.29
N ALA A 46 7.75 -7.53 -1.09
CA ALA A 46 6.44 -8.09 -1.41
C ALA A 46 6.39 -8.90 -2.72
N LEU A 47 7.51 -9.04 -3.45
CA LEU A 47 7.58 -9.96 -4.58
C LEU A 47 7.39 -11.42 -4.09
N PRO A 48 6.77 -12.30 -4.90
CA PRO A 48 6.70 -13.72 -4.61
C PRO A 48 8.08 -14.27 -4.25
N LEU A 49 8.14 -15.22 -3.31
CA LEU A 49 9.42 -15.84 -2.89
C LEU A 49 10.23 -16.40 -4.07
N GLU A 50 9.54 -16.75 -5.16
CA GLU A 50 10.06 -17.27 -6.42
C GLU A 50 10.95 -16.27 -7.17
N GLU A 51 10.68 -14.96 -7.05
CA GLU A 51 11.43 -13.89 -7.73
C GLU A 51 12.57 -13.32 -6.87
N ARG A 52 12.69 -13.79 -5.62
CA ARG A 52 13.79 -13.45 -4.73
C ARG A 52 15.03 -14.26 -5.13
N ALA A 53 15.64 -13.93 -6.27
CA ALA A 53 16.93 -14.48 -6.66
C ALA A 53 17.94 -14.25 -5.52
N TRP A 54 18.41 -15.34 -4.92
CA TRP A 54 19.51 -15.31 -3.95
C TRP A 54 20.75 -14.71 -4.63
N PRO A 55 21.46 -13.73 -4.03
CA PRO A 55 22.72 -13.27 -4.59
C PRO A 55 23.74 -14.40 -4.45
N SER A 56 23.85 -15.22 -5.49
CA SER A 56 24.92 -16.21 -5.65
C SER A 56 26.24 -15.46 -5.90
N GLY A 57 26.80 -14.89 -4.83
CA GLY A 57 27.96 -14.00 -4.94
C GLY A 57 28.83 -13.86 -3.70
N VAL A 58 28.58 -14.63 -2.63
CA VAL A 58 29.54 -14.76 -1.53
C VAL A 58 30.12 -16.17 -1.58
N ARG A 59 31.30 -16.29 -2.19
CA ARG A 59 32.29 -17.30 -1.81
C ARG A 59 33.26 -16.65 -0.84
#